data_AF-A0A6P0LP27-F1
#
_entry.id   AF-A0A6P0LP27-F1
#
_cell.length_a   1.000
_cell.length_b   1.000
_cell.length_c   1.000
_cell.angle_alpha   90.00
_cell.angle_beta   90.00
_cell.angle_gamma   90.00
#
_symmetry.space_group_name_H-M   'P 1'
#
loop_
_entity.id
_entity.type
_entity.pdbx_description
1 polymer ?
#
loop_
_entity_poly.entity_id
_entity_poly.type
_entity_poly.pdbx_seq_one_letter_code
_entity_poly.pdbx_strand_id
1 'polypeptide(L)'
;MTQLLISDVVNQIQQEIEIDIQGRGKASIRATARLAGVSDMALRKAFNSANLEPSELATKLMAQGFNAANLSDWSVIGIPDIAISTILEYYAFDAGRHCTEQAKLAYKAFAAVGIRTWMQQIKGWQELKQDTSLQQPSVKDISEAISCVFCMGTVDPNIVQGLIANEIGKAYPQLKPQMETVKQLLPTPVQDELLTV
;
A
#
# COMPACT_ATOMS: atom_id res chain seq x y z
N MET A 1 -4.26 -24.82 32.95
CA MET A 1 -3.76 -23.87 31.93
C MET A 1 -4.75 -23.87 30.78
N THR A 2 -5.55 -22.82 30.66
CA THR A 2 -6.52 -22.66 29.58
C THR A 2 -5.76 -22.30 28.31
N GLN A 3 -5.82 -23.14 27.27
CA GLN A 3 -5.35 -22.76 25.94
C GLN A 3 -6.26 -21.62 25.45
N LEU A 4 -5.76 -20.39 25.45
CA LEU A 4 -6.43 -19.28 24.79
C LEU A 4 -6.49 -19.61 23.30
N LEU A 5 -7.69 -19.65 22.73
CA LEU A 5 -7.86 -19.81 21.30
C LEU A 5 -7.25 -18.59 20.60
N ILE A 6 -6.58 -18.81 19.48
CA ILE A 6 -5.92 -17.74 18.71
C ILE A 6 -6.91 -16.62 18.36
N SER A 7 -8.19 -16.96 18.16
CA SER A 7 -9.29 -15.99 17.95
C SER A 7 -9.43 -15.00 19.10
N ASP A 8 -9.29 -15.44 20.35
CA ASP A 8 -9.45 -14.59 21.53
C ASP A 8 -8.26 -13.64 21.66
N VAL A 9 -7.05 -14.14 21.34
CA VAL A 9 -5.83 -13.33 21.30
C VAL A 9 -5.92 -12.26 20.21
N VAL A 10 -6.43 -12.62 19.03
CA VAL A 10 -6.62 -11.71 17.89
C VAL A 10 -7.62 -10.60 18.24
N ASN A 11 -8.78 -10.95 18.81
CA ASN A 11 -9.80 -9.98 19.21
C ASN A 11 -9.28 -8.98 20.26
N GLN A 12 -8.49 -9.46 21.22
CA GLN A 12 -7.86 -8.59 22.24
C GLN A 12 -6.78 -7.68 21.64
N ILE A 13 -6.07 -8.15 20.62
CA ILE A 13 -5.01 -7.38 19.97
C ILE A 13 -5.58 -6.32 19.01
N GLN A 14 -6.73 -6.55 18.39
CA GLN A 14 -7.37 -5.61 17.45
C GLN A 14 -7.59 -4.20 18.03
N GLN A 15 -7.95 -4.11 19.31
CA GLN A 15 -8.13 -2.83 20.01
C GLN A 15 -6.82 -2.07 20.25
N GLU A 16 -5.69 -2.78 20.22
CA GLU A 16 -4.35 -2.26 20.49
C GLU A 16 -3.50 -2.09 19.22
N ILE A 17 -4.10 -2.33 18.04
CA ILE A 17 -3.52 -2.04 16.73
C ILE A 17 -4.06 -0.71 16.23
N GLU A 18 -3.18 0.14 15.72
CA GLU A 18 -3.51 1.37 15.00
C GLU A 18 -2.93 1.30 13.60
N ILE A 19 -3.64 1.88 12.62
CA ILE A 19 -3.18 1.96 11.23
C ILE A 19 -3.26 3.41 10.81
N ASP A 20 -2.18 3.91 10.20
CA ASP A 20 -2.13 5.28 9.68
C ASP A 20 -2.81 5.39 8.30
N ILE A 21 -2.91 6.63 7.79
CA ILE A 21 -3.50 6.92 6.48
C ILE A 21 -2.74 6.27 5.30
N GLN A 22 -1.48 5.86 5.51
CA GLN A 22 -0.64 5.19 4.51
C GLN A 22 -0.72 3.66 4.63
N GLY A 23 -1.57 3.14 5.51
CA GLY A 23 -1.73 1.70 5.72
C GLY A 23 -0.61 1.06 6.54
N ARG A 24 0.26 1.84 7.19
CA ARG A 24 1.30 1.32 8.08
C ARG A 24 0.70 1.04 9.44
N GLY A 25 0.92 -0.18 9.92
CA GLY A 25 0.41 -0.63 11.21
C GLY A 25 1.39 -0.35 12.33
N LYS A 26 0.85 -0.08 13.52
CA LYS A 26 1.59 -0.12 14.78
C LYS A 26 0.73 -0.83 15.84
N ALA A 27 1.38 -1.56 16.73
CA ALA A 27 0.71 -2.23 17.84
C ALA A 27 1.34 -1.85 19.17
N SER A 28 0.57 -1.90 20.25
CA SER A 28 1.11 -1.68 21.59
C SER A 28 2.14 -2.77 21.97
N ILE A 29 3.07 -2.44 22.89
CA ILE A 29 4.00 -3.44 23.44
C ILE A 29 3.26 -4.65 24.02
N ARG A 30 2.13 -4.44 24.69
CA ARG A 30 1.36 -5.52 25.31
C ARG A 30 0.76 -6.44 24.25
N ALA A 31 0.24 -5.87 23.16
CA ALA A 31 -0.26 -6.64 22.03
C ALA A 31 0.84 -7.48 21.39
N THR A 32 2.01 -6.90 21.11
CA THR A 32 3.16 -7.61 20.55
C THR A 32 3.68 -8.70 21.50
N ALA A 33 3.74 -8.42 22.80
CA ALA A 33 4.17 -9.39 23.81
C ALA A 33 3.22 -10.60 23.87
N ARG A 34 1.90 -10.35 23.87
CA ARG A 34 0.90 -11.42 23.81
C ARG A 34 1.03 -12.22 22.53
N LEU A 35 1.23 -11.57 21.38
CA LEU A 35 1.39 -12.25 20.09
C LEU A 35 2.63 -13.14 20.06
N ALA A 36 3.73 -12.67 20.67
CA ALA A 36 4.97 -13.42 20.80
C ALA A 36 4.97 -14.43 21.97
N GLY A 37 3.91 -14.48 22.80
CA GLY A 37 3.84 -15.36 23.97
C GLY A 37 4.87 -15.03 25.07
N VAL A 38 5.26 -13.75 25.21
CA VAL A 38 6.21 -13.27 26.22
C VAL A 38 5.60 -12.20 27.11
N SER A 39 6.28 -11.83 28.21
CA SER A 39 5.85 -10.69 29.03
C SER A 39 6.19 -9.36 28.36
N ASP A 40 5.33 -8.37 28.54
CA ASP A 40 5.56 -7.01 28.06
C ASP A 40 6.79 -6.38 28.74
N MET A 41 7.06 -6.74 29.99
CA MET A 41 8.26 -6.35 30.71
C MET A 41 9.56 -6.88 30.07
N ALA A 42 9.54 -8.07 29.45
CA ALA A 42 10.69 -8.58 28.72
C ALA A 42 11.02 -7.71 27.50
N LEU A 43 10.00 -7.31 26.72
CA LEU A 43 10.17 -6.39 25.61
C LEU A 43 10.65 -5.01 26.07
N ARG A 44 10.02 -4.45 27.11
CA ARG A 44 10.44 -3.15 27.70
C ARG A 44 11.90 -3.17 28.14
N LYS A 45 12.34 -4.26 28.77
CA LYS A 45 13.74 -4.42 29.18
C LYS A 45 14.67 -4.45 27.97
N ALA A 46 14.32 -5.21 26.93
CA ALA A 46 15.12 -5.30 25.71
C ALA A 46 15.25 -3.97 24.97
N PHE A 47 14.19 -3.16 24.96
CA PHE A 47 14.19 -1.84 24.32
C PHE A 47 14.93 -0.79 25.16
N ASN A 48 14.69 -0.76 26.47
CA ASN A 48 15.34 0.22 27.36
C ASN A 48 16.84 -0.04 27.51
N SER A 49 17.31 -1.28 27.36
CA SER A 49 18.74 -1.58 27.42
C SER A 49 19.48 -1.24 26.12
N ALA A 50 18.77 -0.91 25.02
CA ALA A 50 19.37 -0.73 23.70
C ALA A 50 20.49 0.33 23.65
N ASN A 51 20.39 1.40 24.44
CA ASN A 51 21.40 2.47 24.49
C ASN A 51 22.61 2.16 25.39
N LEU A 52 22.51 1.16 26.28
CA LEU A 52 23.56 0.83 27.25
C LEU A 52 24.26 -0.49 26.89
N GLU A 53 23.47 -1.55 26.77
CA GLU A 53 23.91 -2.89 26.40
C GLU A 53 22.80 -3.53 25.56
N PRO A 54 22.89 -3.40 24.22
CA PRO A 54 21.84 -3.86 23.34
C PRO A 54 21.71 -5.38 23.43
N SER A 55 20.48 -5.83 23.73
CA SER A 55 20.14 -7.24 23.63
C SER A 55 20.29 -7.74 22.18
N GLU A 56 20.33 -9.05 21.99
CA GLU A 56 20.36 -9.64 20.64
C GLU A 56 19.13 -9.20 19.81
N LEU A 57 17.95 -9.11 20.45
CA LEU A 57 16.75 -8.56 19.84
C LEU A 57 16.94 -7.09 19.41
N ALA A 58 17.46 -6.25 20.30
CA ALA A 58 17.73 -4.85 19.98
C ALA A 58 18.74 -4.71 18.83
N THR A 59 19.77 -5.57 18.81
CA THR A 59 20.79 -5.62 17.75
C THR A 59 20.17 -5.99 16.40
N LYS A 60 19.29 -7.00 16.37
CA LYS A 60 18.55 -7.37 15.15
C LYS A 60 17.64 -6.25 14.65
N LEU A 61 16.97 -5.54 15.56
CA LEU A 61 16.15 -4.37 15.20
C LEU A 61 17.02 -3.22 14.67
N MET A 62 18.19 -2.97 15.26
CA MET A 62 19.14 -1.97 14.76
C MET A 62 19.68 -2.32 13.38
N ALA A 63 19.93 -3.59 13.10
CA ALA A 63 20.34 -4.06 11.77
C ALA A 63 19.26 -3.82 10.70
N GLN A 64 17.98 -3.74 11.09
CA GLN A 64 16.85 -3.36 10.22
C GLN A 64 16.69 -1.83 10.06
N GLY A 65 17.61 -1.03 10.62
CA GLY A 65 17.62 0.42 10.51
C GLY A 65 16.88 1.16 11.64
N PHE A 66 16.47 0.47 12.71
CA PHE A 66 15.86 1.13 13.87
C PHE A 66 16.93 1.66 14.83
N ASN A 67 16.93 2.97 15.09
CA ASN A 67 17.86 3.53 16.08
C ASN A 67 17.46 3.16 17.51
N ALA A 68 18.44 3.01 18.40
CA ALA A 68 18.19 2.63 19.80
C ALA A 68 17.29 3.65 20.55
N ALA A 69 17.35 4.94 20.20
CA ALA A 69 16.42 5.95 20.71
C ALA A 69 14.95 5.70 20.29
N ASN A 70 14.72 5.17 19.08
CA ASN A 70 13.36 4.84 18.63
C ASN A 70 12.77 3.69 19.44
N LEU A 71 13.63 2.74 19.88
CA LEU A 71 13.19 1.57 20.65
C LEU A 71 12.63 1.96 22.03
N SER A 72 13.27 2.93 22.72
CA SER A 72 12.79 3.40 24.02
C SER A 72 11.40 4.06 23.94
N ASP A 73 11.09 4.71 22.81
CA ASP A 73 9.83 5.43 22.63
C ASP A 73 8.64 4.51 22.32
N TRP A 74 8.89 3.27 21.88
CA TRP A 74 7.83 2.31 21.51
C TRP A 74 6.88 1.94 22.66
N SER A 75 7.30 2.20 23.90
CA SER A 75 6.44 2.09 25.07
C SER A 75 5.28 3.10 25.08
N VAL A 76 5.43 4.21 24.35
CA VAL A 76 4.46 5.30 24.22
C VAL A 76 3.87 5.33 22.81
N ILE A 77 4.70 5.30 21.77
CA ILE A 77 4.23 5.48 20.38
C ILE A 77 3.72 4.19 19.73
N GLY A 78 4.03 3.03 20.31
CA GLY A 78 3.73 1.72 19.74
C GLY A 78 4.86 1.17 18.86
N ILE A 79 4.85 -0.15 18.65
CA ILE A 79 5.83 -0.88 17.83
C ILE A 79 5.33 -0.92 16.39
N PRO A 80 6.14 -0.51 15.39
CA PRO A 80 5.75 -0.56 13.98
C PRO A 80 5.67 -2.01 13.46
N ASP A 81 4.81 -2.24 12.47
CA ASP A 81 4.54 -3.54 11.87
C ASP A 81 5.79 -4.32 11.43
N ILE A 82 6.74 -3.65 10.76
CA ILE A 82 8.02 -4.24 10.35
C ILE A 82 8.82 -4.75 11.56
N ALA A 83 8.88 -3.96 12.65
CA ALA A 83 9.59 -4.38 13.86
C ALA A 83 8.90 -5.55 14.56
N ILE A 84 7.57 -5.62 14.52
CA ILE A 84 6.82 -6.75 15.08
C ILE A 84 7.18 -8.04 14.35
N SER A 85 7.34 -7.99 13.02
CA SER A 85 7.82 -9.14 12.25
C SER A 85 9.15 -9.66 12.78
N THR A 86 10.13 -8.77 12.99
CA THR A 86 11.46 -9.12 13.52
C THR A 86 11.39 -9.65 14.95
N ILE A 87 10.54 -9.06 15.81
CA ILE A 87 10.35 -9.54 17.19
C ILE A 87 9.77 -10.96 17.19
N LEU A 88 8.78 -11.23 16.33
CA LEU A 88 8.18 -12.57 16.23
C LEU A 88 9.17 -13.59 15.67
N GLU A 89 9.96 -13.22 14.66
CA GLU A 89 11.02 -14.08 14.13
C GLU A 89 12.05 -14.43 15.22
N TYR A 90 12.49 -13.43 15.99
CA TYR A 90 13.43 -13.63 17.08
C TYR A 90 12.88 -14.61 18.14
N TYR A 91 11.66 -14.40 18.63
CA TYR A 91 11.05 -15.32 19.60
C TYR A 91 10.57 -16.64 18.98
N ALA A 92 10.50 -16.76 17.66
CA ALA A 92 10.22 -18.02 17.00
C ALA A 92 11.46 -18.91 16.90
N PHE A 93 12.63 -18.33 16.58
CA PHE A 93 13.81 -19.11 16.18
C PHE A 93 15.09 -18.78 16.94
N ASP A 94 15.34 -17.52 17.29
CA ASP A 94 16.66 -17.05 17.72
C ASP A 94 16.81 -16.84 19.23
N ALA A 95 15.70 -16.70 19.98
CA ALA A 95 15.72 -16.44 21.42
C ALA A 95 16.19 -17.63 22.29
N GLY A 96 16.69 -18.71 21.69
CA GLY A 96 17.20 -19.91 22.36
C GLY A 96 16.14 -20.55 23.27
N ARG A 97 16.44 -20.65 24.57
CA ARG A 97 15.48 -21.20 25.57
C ARG A 97 14.21 -20.35 25.75
N HIS A 98 14.21 -19.12 25.25
CA HIS A 98 13.08 -18.20 25.32
C HIS A 98 12.24 -18.20 24.05
N CYS A 99 12.54 -19.08 23.08
CA CYS A 99 11.67 -19.29 21.94
C CYS A 99 10.30 -19.80 22.39
N THR A 100 9.24 -19.30 21.75
CA THR A 100 7.87 -19.67 22.10
C THR A 100 7.16 -20.30 20.89
N GLU A 101 6.34 -21.31 21.15
CA GLU A 101 5.51 -21.91 20.09
C GLU A 101 4.47 -20.91 19.57
N GLN A 102 4.02 -19.98 20.42
CA GLN A 102 3.09 -18.94 20.03
C GLN A 102 3.71 -17.97 19.01
N ALA A 103 4.96 -17.54 19.22
CA ALA A 103 5.68 -16.71 18.24
C ALA A 103 5.88 -17.46 16.92
N LYS A 104 6.20 -18.76 16.95
CA LYS A 104 6.32 -19.58 15.73
C LYS A 104 5.01 -19.65 14.95
N LEU A 105 3.88 -19.87 15.64
CA LEU A 105 2.57 -19.93 15.00
C LEU A 105 2.17 -18.58 14.42
N ALA A 106 2.36 -17.50 15.18
CA ALA A 106 2.10 -16.13 14.72
C ALA A 106 2.97 -15.77 13.50
N TYR A 107 4.28 -16.05 13.58
CA TYR A 107 5.20 -15.83 12.47
C TYR A 107 4.79 -16.62 11.21
N LYS A 108 4.45 -17.91 11.34
CA LYS A 108 3.97 -18.72 10.21
C LYS A 108 2.67 -18.18 9.62
N ALA A 109 1.74 -17.70 10.46
CA ALA A 109 0.51 -17.10 10.00
C ALA A 109 0.77 -15.81 9.19
N PHE A 110 1.76 -15.00 9.60
CA PHE A 110 2.12 -13.78 8.90
C PHE A 110 3.00 -13.99 7.69
N ALA A 111 3.82 -15.05 7.64
CA ALA A 111 4.70 -15.34 6.51
C ALA A 111 3.92 -15.55 5.20
N ALA A 112 2.66 -16.00 5.27
CA ALA A 112 1.82 -16.21 4.09
C ALA A 112 1.18 -14.94 3.52
N VAL A 113 0.86 -13.96 4.36
CA VAL A 113 0.04 -12.77 3.99
C VAL A 113 0.81 -11.46 4.13
N GLY A 114 1.84 -11.43 4.97
CA GLY A 114 2.52 -10.23 5.43
C GLY A 114 1.82 -9.61 6.64
N ILE A 115 2.61 -9.20 7.64
CA ILE A 115 2.07 -8.64 8.90
C ILE A 115 1.29 -7.34 8.68
N ARG A 116 1.72 -6.50 7.74
CA ARG A 116 1.03 -5.25 7.38
C ARG A 116 -0.35 -5.52 6.82
N THR A 117 -0.44 -6.41 5.83
CA THR A 117 -1.71 -6.81 5.22
C THR A 117 -2.63 -7.47 6.25
N TRP A 118 -2.09 -8.27 7.16
CA TRP A 118 -2.87 -8.84 8.26
C TRP A 118 -3.45 -7.77 9.20
N MET A 119 -2.65 -6.77 9.61
CA MET A 119 -3.14 -5.66 10.43
C MET A 119 -4.26 -4.90 9.71
N GLN A 120 -4.05 -4.60 8.42
CA GLN A 120 -5.05 -3.93 7.57
C GLN A 120 -6.36 -4.69 7.52
N GLN A 121 -6.31 -6.00 7.27
CA GLN A 121 -7.50 -6.86 7.24
C GLN A 121 -8.27 -6.85 8.57
N ILE A 122 -7.57 -6.95 9.70
CA ILE A 122 -8.21 -6.95 11.02
C ILE A 122 -8.87 -5.61 11.34
N LYS A 123 -8.28 -4.48 10.94
CA LYS A 123 -8.87 -3.16 11.18
C LYS A 123 -9.89 -2.77 10.10
N GLY A 124 -10.13 -3.64 9.12
CA GLY A 124 -10.96 -3.32 7.96
C GLY A 124 -10.41 -2.16 7.14
N TRP A 125 -9.09 -1.91 7.21
CA TRP A 125 -8.44 -0.88 6.43
C TRP A 125 -8.45 -1.32 4.97
N GLN A 126 -9.14 -0.54 4.16
CA GLN A 126 -9.07 -0.63 2.71
C GLN A 126 -8.17 0.51 2.28
N GLU A 127 -7.15 0.19 1.48
CA GLU A 127 -6.43 1.22 0.75
C GLU A 127 -7.50 2.01 0.00
N LEU A 128 -7.57 3.31 0.26
CA LEU A 128 -8.21 4.22 -0.68
C LEU A 128 -7.42 3.99 -1.95
N LYS A 129 -7.93 3.13 -2.83
CA LYS A 129 -7.54 3.11 -4.22
C LYS A 129 -7.81 4.53 -4.67
N GLN A 130 -6.78 5.38 -4.59
CA GLN A 130 -6.66 6.45 -5.53
C GLN A 130 -6.74 5.71 -6.85
N ASP A 131 -7.89 5.81 -7.50
CA ASP A 131 -8.06 5.43 -8.88
C ASP A 131 -7.04 6.28 -9.65
N THR A 132 -5.82 5.78 -9.66
CA THR A 132 -4.83 6.03 -10.70
C THR A 132 -5.26 5.17 -11.88
N SER A 133 -6.56 5.20 -12.22
CA SER A 133 -6.91 5.17 -13.62
C SER A 133 -6.11 6.33 -14.21
N LEU A 134 -5.21 6.02 -15.14
CA LEU A 134 -4.73 6.99 -16.11
C LEU A 134 -5.97 7.79 -16.50
N GLN A 135 -6.11 9.03 -16.03
CA GLN A 135 -7.28 9.84 -16.34
C GLN A 135 -7.31 9.94 -17.86
N GLN A 136 -8.19 9.15 -18.47
CA GLN A 136 -8.46 9.22 -19.88
C GLN A 136 -8.82 10.68 -20.13
N PRO A 137 -8.01 11.42 -20.91
CA PRO A 137 -8.21 12.85 -21.08
C PRO A 137 -9.64 13.07 -21.56
N SER A 138 -10.36 14.00 -20.94
CA SER A 138 -11.77 14.15 -21.29
C SER A 138 -11.89 14.50 -22.78
N VAL A 139 -13.03 14.17 -23.38
CA VAL A 139 -13.33 14.53 -24.78
C VAL A 139 -13.07 16.02 -25.06
N LYS A 140 -13.31 16.87 -24.05
CA LYS A 140 -13.05 18.30 -24.10
C LYS A 140 -11.54 18.59 -24.14
N ASP A 141 -10.75 17.95 -23.30
CA ASP A 141 -9.29 18.14 -23.26
C ASP A 141 -8.63 17.70 -24.57
N ILE A 142 -9.09 16.57 -25.15
CA ILE A 142 -8.62 16.09 -26.46
C ILE A 142 -8.95 17.12 -27.55
N SER A 143 -10.20 17.60 -27.57
CA SER A 143 -10.67 18.58 -28.56
C SER A 143 -9.93 19.92 -28.46
N GLU A 144 -9.73 20.43 -27.24
CA GLU A 144 -9.04 21.70 -27.00
C GLU A 144 -7.55 21.61 -27.32
N ALA A 145 -6.88 20.50 -26.98
CA ALA A 145 -5.48 20.29 -27.29
C ALA A 145 -5.22 20.24 -28.80
N ILE A 146 -6.03 19.46 -29.54
CA ILE A 146 -5.92 19.37 -31.01
C ILE A 146 -6.25 20.72 -31.65
N SER A 147 -7.33 21.38 -31.21
CA SER A 147 -7.70 22.70 -31.71
C SER A 147 -6.59 23.73 -31.45
N CYS A 148 -5.96 23.73 -30.28
CA CYS A 148 -4.86 24.66 -29.98
C CYS A 148 -3.66 24.50 -30.92
N VAL A 149 -3.29 23.25 -31.24
CA VAL A 149 -2.16 22.96 -32.14
C VAL A 149 -2.47 23.36 -33.59
N PHE A 150 -3.68 23.08 -34.07
CA PHE A 150 -4.03 23.27 -35.48
C PHE A 150 -4.69 24.62 -35.79
N CYS A 151 -5.25 25.34 -34.80
CA CYS A 151 -5.77 26.70 -34.97
C CYS A 151 -4.66 27.75 -35.22
N MET A 152 -3.38 27.41 -34.99
CA MET A 152 -2.25 28.27 -35.36
C MET A 152 -1.81 28.12 -36.83
N GLY A 153 -2.42 27.22 -37.60
CA GLY A 153 -2.10 26.97 -39.02
C GLY A 153 -3.28 27.21 -39.97
N THR A 154 -3.02 27.22 -41.29
CA THR A 154 -4.02 27.33 -42.37
C THR A 154 -4.74 25.99 -42.64
N VAL A 155 -5.03 25.21 -41.60
CA VAL A 155 -5.63 23.88 -41.74
C VAL A 155 -7.15 24.02 -41.82
N ASP A 156 -7.77 23.31 -42.76
CA ASP A 156 -9.23 23.29 -42.93
C ASP A 156 -9.91 22.81 -41.62
N PRO A 157 -10.88 23.56 -41.07
CA PRO A 157 -11.61 23.18 -39.87
C PRO A 157 -12.23 21.78 -39.91
N ASN A 158 -12.62 21.29 -41.10
CA ASN A 158 -13.20 19.95 -41.26
C ASN A 158 -12.17 18.84 -41.01
N ILE A 159 -10.90 19.07 -41.35
CA ILE A 159 -9.80 18.12 -41.07
C ILE A 159 -9.56 18.05 -39.56
N VAL A 160 -9.59 19.21 -38.89
CA VAL A 160 -9.43 19.28 -37.42
C VAL A 160 -10.56 18.53 -36.71
N GLN A 161 -11.80 18.68 -37.16
CA GLN A 161 -12.95 17.94 -36.60
C GLN A 161 -12.84 16.42 -36.84
N GLY A 162 -12.36 16.01 -38.02
CA GLY A 162 -12.10 14.60 -38.31
C GLY A 162 -11.03 13.98 -37.41
N LEU A 163 -9.95 14.73 -37.15
CA LEU A 163 -8.87 14.32 -36.27
C LEU A 163 -9.33 14.20 -34.81
N ILE A 164 -10.13 15.16 -34.33
CA ILE A 164 -10.75 15.12 -33.01
C ILE A 164 -11.63 13.86 -32.87
N ALA A 165 -12.49 13.59 -33.85
CA ALA A 165 -13.33 12.38 -33.84
C ALA A 165 -12.49 11.08 -33.84
N ASN A 166 -11.37 11.07 -34.58
CA ASN A 166 -10.42 9.96 -34.62
C ASN A 166 -9.77 9.70 -33.26
N GLU A 167 -9.23 10.73 -32.63
CA GLU A 167 -8.54 10.61 -31.34
C GLU A 167 -9.50 10.31 -30.19
N ILE A 168 -10.72 10.84 -30.22
CA ILE A 168 -11.79 10.45 -29.28
C ILE A 168 -12.13 8.97 -29.46
N GLY A 169 -12.27 8.47 -30.70
CA GLY A 169 -12.58 7.06 -30.96
C GLY A 169 -11.45 6.09 -30.55
N LYS A 170 -10.19 6.53 -30.62
CA LYS A 170 -9.03 5.78 -30.10
C LYS A 170 -8.99 5.82 -28.58
N ALA A 171 -9.19 6.98 -27.98
CA ALA A 171 -9.20 7.16 -26.54
C ALA A 171 -10.40 6.46 -25.89
N TYR A 172 -11.56 6.42 -26.55
CA TYR A 172 -12.81 5.85 -26.05
C TYR A 172 -13.39 4.85 -27.06
N PRO A 173 -12.96 3.57 -27.05
CA PRO A 173 -13.40 2.56 -28.01
C PRO A 173 -14.92 2.39 -28.10
N GLN A 174 -15.64 2.64 -27.00
CA GLN A 174 -17.10 2.59 -26.93
C GLN A 174 -17.80 3.71 -27.72
N LEU A 175 -17.12 4.82 -28.00
CA LEU A 175 -17.62 5.95 -28.79
C LEU A 175 -17.24 5.84 -30.28
N LYS A 176 -16.43 4.84 -30.66
CA LYS A 176 -15.94 4.67 -32.02
C LYS A 176 -17.07 4.60 -33.07
N PRO A 177 -18.16 3.84 -32.89
CA PRO A 177 -19.25 3.80 -33.88
C PRO A 177 -19.90 5.18 -34.11
N GLN A 178 -20.07 5.95 -33.04
CA GLN A 178 -20.63 7.30 -33.09
C GLN A 178 -19.66 8.28 -33.76
N MET A 179 -18.35 8.18 -33.46
CA MET A 179 -17.33 9.03 -34.09
C MET A 179 -17.20 8.76 -35.59
N GLU A 180 -17.25 7.50 -36.03
CA GLU A 180 -17.27 7.15 -37.46
C GLU A 180 -18.51 7.70 -38.17
N THR A 181 -19.66 7.72 -37.50
CA THR A 181 -20.90 8.28 -38.04
C THR A 181 -20.78 9.80 -38.20
N VAL A 182 -20.20 10.49 -37.21
CA VAL A 182 -19.97 11.94 -37.25
C VAL A 182 -18.98 12.32 -38.36
N LYS A 183 -17.93 11.53 -38.60
CA LYS A 183 -16.99 11.76 -39.72
C LYS A 183 -17.66 11.70 -41.09
N GLN A 184 -18.59 10.77 -41.29
CA GLN A 184 -19.33 10.64 -42.56
C GLN A 184 -20.24 11.83 -42.86
N LEU A 185 -20.59 12.61 -41.82
CA LEU A 185 -21.38 13.82 -41.94
C LEU A 185 -20.53 15.08 -42.18
N LEU A 186 -19.19 14.96 -42.18
CA LEU A 186 -18.31 16.08 -42.50
C LEU A 186 -18.37 16.39 -44.01
N PRO A 187 -18.42 17.67 -44.42
CA PRO A 187 -18.55 18.09 -45.82
C PRO A 187 -17.41 17.63 -46.74
N THR A 188 -16.27 17.25 -46.16
CA THR A 188 -15.06 16.83 -46.87
C THR A 188 -14.63 15.45 -46.33
N PRO A 189 -14.39 14.44 -47.20
CA PRO A 189 -13.95 13.13 -46.74
C PRO A 189 -12.55 13.23 -46.14
N VAL A 190 -12.44 12.96 -44.84
CA VAL A 190 -11.16 12.88 -44.13
C VAL A 190 -10.52 11.54 -44.47
N GLN A 191 -9.53 11.55 -45.37
CA GLN A 191 -8.74 10.35 -45.68
C GLN A 191 -7.73 10.12 -44.55
N ASP A 192 -7.62 8.87 -44.07
CA ASP A 192 -6.72 8.47 -42.95
C ASP A 192 -5.20 8.54 -43.30
N GLU A 193 -4.81 9.13 -44.43
CA GLU A 193 -3.43 9.21 -44.91
C GLU A 193 -2.71 10.50 -44.50
N LEU A 194 -2.71 10.85 -43.21
CA LEU A 194 -1.75 11.83 -42.69
C LEU A 194 -1.28 11.35 -41.33
N LEU A 195 -0.32 10.43 -41.33
CA LEU A 195 0.72 10.17 -40.31
C LEU A 195 1.39 8.81 -40.60
N THR A 196 2.17 8.73 -41.68
CA THR A 196 3.26 7.75 -41.82
C THR A 196 4.57 8.51 -41.98
N VAL A 197 5.16 8.92 -40.85
CA VAL A 197 6.60 9.16 -40.71
C VAL A 197 7.02 8.65 -39.35
#